data_AF-L9YPC9-F1
#
_entry.id   AF-L9YPC9-F1
#
_cell.length_a   1.000
_cell.length_b   1.000
_cell.length_c   1.000
_cell.angle_alpha   90.00
_cell.angle_beta   90.00
_cell.angle_gamma   90.00
#
_symmetry.space_group_name_H-M   'P 1'
#
loop_
_entity.id
_entity.type
_entity.pdbx_description
1 polymer ?
#
loop_
_entity_poly.entity_id
_entity_poly.type
_entity_poly.pdbx_seq_one_letter_code
_entity_poly.pdbx_strand_id
1 'polypeptide(L)' 'MTDDRDDRECDLCGESVPAAVYREHLLKTCPGR' A
#
# COMPACT_ATOMS: atom_id res chain seq x y z
N MET A 1 -21.31 -1.35 -10.70
CA MET A 1 -20.29 -2.24 -10.12
C MET A 1 -19.10 -1.35 -9.85
N THR A 2 -18.95 -0.88 -8.62
CA THR A 2 -17.83 0.00 -8.26
C THR A 2 -16.61 -0.92 -8.18
N ASP A 3 -15.66 -0.73 -9.09
CA ASP A 3 -14.35 -1.36 -9.04
C ASP A 3 -13.63 -0.77 -7.83
N ASP A 4 -13.91 -1.36 -6.66
CA ASP A 4 -13.29 -1.06 -5.38
C ASP A 4 -11.85 -1.55 -5.45
N ARG A 5 -11.01 -0.79 -6.16
CA ARG A 5 -9.57 -0.86 -5.96
C ARG A 5 -9.35 -0.25 -4.58
N ASP A 6 -9.39 -1.09 -3.55
CA ASP A 6 -8.98 -0.72 -2.18
C ASP A 6 -7.49 -0.39 -2.25
N ASP A 7 -7.16 0.83 -2.67
CA ASP A 7 -5.84 1.41 -2.50
C ASP A 7 -5.74 2.01 -1.10
N ARG A 8 -4.63 1.71 -0.43
CA ARG A 8 -4.31 2.19 0.91
C ARG A 8 -3.09 3.07 0.85
N GLU A 9 -3.17 4.20 1.54
CA GLU A 9 -2.03 5.06 1.75
C GLU A 9 -1.04 4.38 2.70
N CYS A 10 0.24 4.35 2.32
CA CYS A 10 1.32 3.83 3.13
C CYS A 10 1.68 4.85 4.21
N ASP A 11 1.46 4.50 5.48
CA ASP A 11 1.78 5.37 6.62
C ASP A 11 3.27 5.75 6.74
N LEU A 12 4.16 5.02 6.04
CA LEU A 12 5.61 5.24 6.10
C LEU A 12 6.12 6.23 5.05
N CYS A 13 5.51 6.26 3.87
CA CYS A 13 5.97 7.09 2.74
C CYS A 13 4.88 8.00 2.14
N GLY A 14 3.61 7.82 2.54
CA GLY A 14 2.46 8.57 2.04
C GLY A 14 2.01 8.19 0.63
N GLU A 15 2.53 7.09 0.07
CA GLU A 15 2.15 6.66 -1.28
C GLU A 15 0.85 5.86 -1.27
N SER A 16 -0.04 6.09 -2.24
CA SER A 16 -1.26 5.31 -2.43
C SER A 16 -0.92 3.98 -3.11
N VAL A 17 -1.06 2.89 -2.38
CA VAL A 17 -0.62 1.54 -2.79
C VAL A 17 -1.81 0.58 -2.75
N PRO A 18 -2.03 -0.26 -3.78
CA PRO A 18 -3.12 -1.23 -3.77
C PRO A 18 -3.03 -2.16 -2.55
N ALA A 19 -4.13 -2.42 -1.84
CA ALA A 19 -4.15 -3.27 -0.66
C ALA A 19 -3.58 -4.67 -0.91
N ALA A 20 -3.77 -5.20 -2.12
CA ALA A 20 -3.22 -6.47 -2.55
C ALA A 20 -1.68 -6.52 -2.47
N VAL A 21 -1.00 -5.39 -2.71
CA VAL A 21 0.47 -5.28 -2.68
C VAL A 21 0.99 -4.46 -1.50
N TYR A 22 0.10 -3.90 -0.66
CA TYR A 22 0.46 -3.09 0.50
C TYR A 22 1.45 -3.80 1.42
N ARG A 23 1.22 -5.08 1.71
CA ARG A 23 2.13 -5.90 2.52
C ARG A 23 3.51 -6.06 1.89
N GLU A 24 3.57 -6.28 0.57
CA GLU A 24 4.86 -6.39 -0.14
C GLU A 24 5.57 -5.04 -0.23
N HIS A 25 4.83 -3.96 -0.44
CA HIS A 25 5.35 -2.59 -0.42
C HIS A 25 5.98 -2.28 0.94
N LEU A 26 5.31 -2.59 2.05
CA LEU A 26 5.87 -2.44 3.40
C LEU A 26 7.12 -3.31 3.63
N LEU A 27 7.26 -4.45 2.97
CA LEU A 27 8.43 -5.32 3.16
C LEU A 27 9.62 -4.94 2.27
N LYS A 28 9.37 -4.53 1.04
CA LYS A 28 10.40 -4.29 0.01
C LYS A 28 10.75 -2.81 -0.14
N THR A 29 9.74 -1.95 -0.15
CA THR A 29 9.89 -0.51 -0.45
C THR A 29 9.99 0.32 0.82
N CYS A 30 9.18 -0.01 1.82
CA CYS A 30 9.13 0.69 3.10
C CYS A 30 9.33 -0.26 4.28
N PRO A 31 10.46 -1.02 4.37
CA PRO A 31 10.75 -1.85 5.52
C PRO A 31 10.82 -0.94 6.75
N GLY A 32 9.82 -1.06 7.63
CA GLY A 32 9.60 -0.21 8.79
C GLY A 32 10.92 0.21 9.45
N ARG A 33 11.15 1.52 9.49
CA ARG A 33 12.22 2.10 10.31
C ARG A 33 11.93 1.92 11.78
#